data_AF-A0A846PWA9-F1
#
_entry.id   AF-A0A846PWA9-F1
#
_cell.length_a   1.000
_cell.length_b   1.000
_cell.length_c   1.000
_cell.angle_alpha   90.00
_cell.angle_beta   90.00
_cell.angle_gamma   90.00
#
_symmetry.space_group_name_H-M   'P 1'
#
loop_
_entity.id
_entity.type
_entity.pdbx_description
1 polymer ?
#
loop_
_entity_poly.entity_id
_entity_poly.type
_entity_poly.pdbx_seq_one_letter_code
_entity_poly.pdbx_strand_id
1 'polypeptide(L)'
;MGDFEKATFYYEKYFELAPIVLIFPGRYIALNIKMGRFDTVEELIARTEKTHPDYSLLPYCKALLLAAKGEKEEALALHRNSEIYALLNMKDESLEHLDKEIRGLVRVPYVYYYFLLNSPFYDNLRSDSRFKKIVKREKKLYEENLKKYGDLK
;
A
#
# COMPACT_ATOMS: atom_id res chain seq x y z
N MET A 1 2.79 5.35 -19.24
CA MET A 1 3.17 5.77 -17.88
C MET A 1 2.04 6.63 -17.35
N GLY A 2 1.55 6.36 -16.14
CA GLY A 2 0.55 7.21 -15.51
C GLY A 2 1.17 8.57 -15.16
N ASP A 3 0.35 9.62 -15.18
CA ASP A 3 0.77 10.97 -14.82
C ASP A 3 0.80 11.08 -13.28
N PHE A 4 1.94 10.69 -12.70
CA PHE A 4 2.15 10.65 -11.25
C PHE A 4 2.11 12.05 -10.65
N GLU A 5 2.62 13.03 -11.38
CA GLU A 5 2.59 14.45 -11.04
C GLU A 5 1.17 14.96 -10.93
N LYS A 6 0.30 14.61 -11.89
CA LYS A 6 -1.13 14.93 -11.82
C LYS A 6 -1.84 14.21 -10.67
N ALA A 7 -1.47 12.97 -10.35
CA ALA A 7 -2.03 12.26 -9.19
C ALA A 7 -1.64 12.97 -7.88
N THR A 8 -0.37 13.37 -7.74
CA THR A 8 0.11 14.16 -6.59
C THR A 8 -0.66 15.46 -6.46
N PHE A 9 -0.84 16.21 -7.55
CA PHE A 9 -1.63 17.45 -7.57
C PHE A 9 -3.05 17.26 -7.00
N TYR A 10 -3.76 16.21 -7.40
CA TYR A 10 -5.11 15.96 -6.89
C TYR A 10 -5.14 15.59 -5.40
N TYR A 11 -4.14 14.86 -4.92
CA TYR A 11 -4.01 14.55 -3.49
C TYR A 11 -3.72 15.80 -2.66
N GLU A 12 -2.83 16.67 -3.13
CA GLU A 12 -2.55 17.96 -2.47
C GLU A 12 -3.82 18.81 -2.38
N LYS A 13 -4.59 18.91 -3.48
CA LYS A 13 -5.89 19.59 -3.47
C LYS A 13 -6.91 18.96 -2.53
N TYR A 14 -6.93 17.64 -2.40
CA TYR A 14 -7.78 16.98 -1.42
C TYR A 14 -7.40 17.38 0.02
N PHE A 15 -6.11 17.43 0.34
CA PHE A 15 -5.61 17.82 1.66
C PHE A 15 -5.75 19.31 1.98
N GLU A 16 -5.93 20.17 0.97
CA GLU A 16 -6.35 21.57 1.16
C GLU A 16 -7.81 21.67 1.64
N LEU A 17 -8.68 20.76 1.21
CA LEU A 17 -10.14 20.84 1.38
C LEU A 17 -10.68 20.03 2.56
N ALA A 18 -10.00 18.97 2.97
CA ALA A 18 -10.39 18.13 4.09
C ALA A 18 -9.28 18.12 5.16
N PRO A 19 -9.62 18.14 6.47
CA PRO A 19 -8.63 17.79 7.49
C PRO A 19 -8.04 16.44 7.10
N ILE A 20 -6.71 16.30 7.27
CA ILE A 20 -5.96 15.07 6.95
C ILE A 20 -6.40 13.97 7.93
N VAL A 21 -7.62 13.48 7.75
CA VAL A 21 -8.03 12.18 8.21
C VAL A 21 -7.58 11.27 7.09
N LEU A 22 -6.57 10.49 7.41
CA LEU A 22 -5.84 9.56 6.55
C LEU A 22 -6.77 8.43 6.06
N ILE A 23 -7.86 8.71 5.35
CA ILE A 23 -8.75 7.65 4.88
C ILE A 23 -8.05 6.80 3.80
N PHE A 24 -7.03 7.34 3.09
CA PHE A 24 -6.28 6.60 2.06
C PHE A 24 -4.79 6.99 1.85
N PRO A 25 -3.99 7.30 2.88
CA PRO A 25 -2.61 7.72 2.68
C PRO A 25 -1.70 6.66 2.11
N GLY A 26 -2.05 5.38 2.22
CA GLY A 26 -1.26 4.31 1.63
C GLY A 26 -0.95 4.58 0.16
N ARG A 27 -1.88 5.20 -0.59
CA ARG A 27 -1.67 5.54 -2.01
C ARG A 27 -0.78 6.77 -2.23
N TYR A 28 -0.96 7.83 -1.45
CA TYR A 28 -0.14 9.04 -1.56
C TYR A 28 1.29 8.80 -1.04
N ILE A 29 1.42 8.04 0.05
CA ILE A 29 2.71 7.57 0.57
C ILE A 29 3.37 6.63 -0.43
N ALA A 30 2.65 5.63 -0.97
CA ALA A 30 3.17 4.74 -2.01
C ALA A 30 3.69 5.51 -3.23
N LEU A 31 2.93 6.52 -3.67
CA LEU A 31 3.30 7.37 -4.78
C LEU A 31 4.60 8.12 -4.51
N ASN A 32 4.70 8.83 -3.38
CA ASN A 32 5.89 9.59 -3.04
C ASN A 32 7.11 8.71 -2.75
N ILE A 33 6.93 7.54 -2.14
CA ILE A 33 7.99 6.52 -2.00
C ILE A 33 8.49 6.08 -3.37
N LYS A 34 7.59 5.75 -4.31
CA LYS A 34 7.96 5.36 -5.68
C LYS A 34 8.73 6.47 -6.41
N MET A 35 8.42 7.74 -6.11
CA MET A 35 9.09 8.91 -6.67
C MET A 35 10.37 9.30 -5.93
N GLY A 36 10.76 8.58 -4.87
CA GLY A 36 11.92 8.91 -4.03
C GLY A 36 11.76 10.18 -3.18
N ARG A 37 10.52 10.69 -3.04
CA ARG A 37 10.19 11.92 -2.30
C ARG A 37 9.96 11.60 -0.82
N PHE A 38 11.00 11.11 -0.15
CA PHE A 38 10.90 10.68 1.25
C PHE A 38 10.61 11.83 2.20
N ASP A 39 11.18 13.02 1.95
CA ASP A 39 10.94 14.22 2.77
C ASP A 39 9.45 14.62 2.79
N THR A 40 8.76 14.50 1.66
CA THR A 40 7.31 14.75 1.57
C THR A 40 6.51 13.76 2.42
N VAL A 41 6.94 12.50 2.48
CA VAL A 41 6.31 11.47 3.31
C VAL A 41 6.57 11.75 4.79
N GLU A 42 7.78 12.17 5.15
CA GLU A 42 8.14 12.56 6.52
C GLU A 42 7.31 13.72 7.03
N GLU A 43 7.19 14.80 6.24
CA GLU A 43 6.39 15.96 6.61
C GLU A 43 4.93 15.58 6.85
N LEU A 44 4.37 14.73 5.97
CA LEU A 44 3.00 14.24 6.12
C LEU A 44 2.82 13.43 7.41
N ILE A 45 3.76 12.54 7.73
CA ILE A 45 3.73 11.75 8.96
C ILE A 45 3.85 12.66 10.18
N ALA A 46 4.82 13.57 10.20
CA ALA A 46 5.06 14.48 11.33
C ALA A 46 3.86 15.40 11.58
N ARG A 47 3.26 15.94 10.53
CA ARG A 47 2.04 16.75 10.63
C ARG A 47 0.88 15.93 11.17
N THR A 48 0.68 14.71 10.66
CA THR A 48 -0.38 13.82 11.14
C THR A 48 -0.18 13.49 12.61
N GLU A 49 1.02 13.11 13.03
CA GLU A 49 1.34 12.78 14.41
C GLU A 49 1.07 13.96 15.35
N LYS A 50 1.34 15.19 14.90
CA LYS A 50 1.05 16.40 15.67
C LYS A 50 -0.45 16.66 15.84
N THR A 51 -1.26 16.44 14.81
CA THR A 51 -2.70 16.78 14.83
C THR A 51 -3.60 15.62 15.26
N HIS A 52 -3.15 14.38 15.03
CA HIS A 52 -3.88 13.14 15.28
C HIS A 52 -2.90 12.05 15.78
N PRO A 53 -2.31 12.22 16.98
CA PRO A 53 -1.29 11.29 17.50
C PRO A 53 -1.82 9.85 17.65
N ASP A 54 -3.11 9.68 17.93
CA ASP A 54 -3.75 8.37 18.12
C ASP A 54 -4.21 7.73 16.79
N TYR A 55 -3.80 8.29 15.66
CA TYR A 55 -4.22 7.78 14.37
C TYR A 55 -3.64 6.39 14.10
N SER A 56 -4.52 5.39 13.98
CA SER A 56 -4.16 3.97 14.03
C SER A 56 -3.23 3.47 12.93
N LEU A 57 -3.15 4.15 11.76
CA LEU A 57 -2.20 3.76 10.70
C LEU A 57 -0.86 4.51 10.75
N LEU A 58 -0.62 5.38 11.74
CA LEU A 58 0.68 6.07 11.88
C LEU A 58 1.87 5.09 11.94
N PRO A 59 1.84 3.99 12.75
CA PRO A 59 2.94 3.03 12.77
C PRO A 59 3.19 2.38 11.41
N TYR A 60 2.14 2.05 10.67
CA TYR A 60 2.24 1.50 9.32
C TYR A 60 2.87 2.49 8.33
N CYS A 61 2.46 3.76 8.36
CA CYS A 61 3.02 4.80 7.49
C CYS A 61 4.52 5.01 7.76
N LYS A 62 4.92 5.04 9.04
CA LYS A 62 6.33 5.12 9.45
C LYS A 62 7.12 3.91 8.98
N ALA A 63 6.56 2.70 9.14
CA ALA A 63 7.20 1.47 8.70
C ALA A 63 7.44 1.43 7.18
N LEU A 64 6.47 1.89 6.37
CA LEU A 64 6.65 1.99 4.91
C LEU A 64 7.83 2.90 4.53
N LEU A 65 7.93 4.07 5.17
CA LEU A 65 9.02 5.02 4.93
C LEU A 65 10.38 4.41 5.31
N LEU A 66 10.49 3.83 6.51
CA LEU A 66 11.71 3.18 6.99
C LEU A 66 12.11 2.02 6.07
N ALA A 67 11.15 1.19 5.67
CA ALA A 67 11.37 0.09 4.73
C ALA A 67 11.88 0.58 3.37
N ALA A 68 11.30 1.66 2.84
CA ALA A 68 11.75 2.27 1.59
C ALA A 68 13.17 2.85 1.67
N LYS A 69 13.61 3.27 2.86
CA LYS A 69 14.97 3.72 3.14
C LYS A 69 15.96 2.58 3.40
N GLY A 70 15.47 1.35 3.59
CA GLY A 70 16.30 0.18 3.93
C GLY A 70 16.52 -0.03 5.43
N GLU A 71 15.86 0.75 6.29
CA GLU A 71 15.93 0.66 7.75
C GLU A 71 15.08 -0.53 8.24
N LYS A 72 15.61 -1.73 8.02
CA LYS A 72 14.88 -3.00 8.16
C LYS A 72 14.31 -3.22 9.55
N GLU A 73 15.14 -3.11 10.58
CA GLU A 73 14.73 -3.55 11.92
C GLU A 73 13.77 -2.54 12.56
N GLU A 74 13.98 -1.24 12.31
CA GLU A 74 13.07 -0.18 12.71
C GLU A 74 11.71 -0.31 12.00
N ALA A 75 11.70 -0.61 10.70
CA ALA A 75 10.46 -0.83 9.96
C ALA A 75 9.66 -2.02 10.52
N LEU A 76 10.33 -3.16 10.73
CA LEU A 76 9.69 -4.39 11.21
C LEU A 76 9.30 -4.35 12.69
N ALA A 77 9.88 -3.45 13.47
CA ALA A 77 9.45 -3.17 14.84
C ALA A 77 8.12 -2.41 14.88
N LEU A 78 7.87 -1.52 13.91
CA LEU A 78 6.66 -0.72 13.84
C LEU A 78 5.48 -1.45 13.21
N HIS A 79 5.70 -2.18 12.12
CA HIS A 79 4.63 -2.89 11.44
C HIS A 79 5.16 -4.05 10.57
N ARG A 80 4.36 -5.10 10.40
CA ARG A 80 4.73 -6.30 9.63
C ARG A 80 3.60 -6.68 8.70
N ASN A 81 3.77 -6.40 7.42
CA ASN A 81 2.79 -6.72 6.39
C ASN A 81 3.50 -7.01 5.06
N SER A 82 2.75 -7.48 4.07
CA SER A 82 3.33 -7.90 2.78
C SER A 82 4.10 -6.78 2.06
N GLU A 83 3.64 -5.54 2.17
CA GLU A 83 4.24 -4.39 1.49
C GLU A 83 5.59 -3.99 2.11
N ILE A 84 5.68 -3.99 3.44
CA ILE A 84 6.91 -3.70 4.17
C ILE A 84 7.98 -4.74 3.85
N TYR A 85 7.61 -6.03 3.89
CA TYR A 85 8.53 -7.09 3.48
C TYR A 85 8.95 -6.96 2.01
N ALA A 86 8.03 -6.57 1.13
CA ALA A 86 8.35 -6.36 -0.28
C ALA A 86 9.37 -5.22 -0.44
N LEU A 87 9.17 -4.07 0.19
CA LEU A 87 10.11 -2.94 0.16
C LEU A 87 11.51 -3.33 0.68
N LEU A 88 11.57 -4.20 1.69
CA LEU A 88 12.80 -4.73 2.26
C LEU A 88 13.44 -5.88 1.45
N ASN A 89 12.92 -6.21 0.26
CA ASN A 89 13.35 -7.35 -0.56
C ASN A 89 13.22 -8.73 0.11
N MET A 90 12.38 -8.84 1.14
CA MET A 90 12.04 -10.08 1.84
C MET A 90 10.88 -10.78 1.14
N LYS A 91 11.18 -11.42 0.00
CA LYS A 91 10.16 -11.91 -0.94
C LYS A 91 9.30 -13.03 -0.37
N ASP A 92 9.91 -13.94 0.39
CA ASP A 92 9.22 -15.12 0.90
C ASP A 92 8.21 -14.72 1.99
N GLU A 93 8.65 -13.88 2.92
CA GLU A 93 7.83 -13.31 3.99
C GLU A 93 6.73 -12.41 3.41
N SER A 94 7.06 -11.61 2.39
CA SER A 94 6.07 -10.77 1.70
C SER A 94 4.95 -11.62 1.10
N LEU A 95 5.29 -12.71 0.40
CA LEU A 95 4.30 -13.59 -0.23
C LEU A 95 3.47 -14.36 0.79
N GLU A 96 4.09 -14.80 1.89
CA GLU A 96 3.37 -15.46 2.98
C GLU A 96 2.35 -14.52 3.63
N HIS A 97 2.78 -13.29 3.96
CA HIS A 97 1.88 -12.29 4.51
C HIS A 97 0.81 -11.87 3.52
N LEU A 98 1.14 -11.74 2.24
CA LEU A 98 0.18 -11.37 1.21
C LEU A 98 -0.95 -12.40 1.10
N ASP A 99 -0.62 -13.69 1.13
CA ASP A 99 -1.64 -14.74 1.08
C ASP A 99 -2.52 -14.71 2.34
N LYS A 100 -1.93 -14.48 3.52
CA LYS A 100 -2.66 -14.28 4.79
C LYS A 100 -3.56 -13.04 4.78
N GLU A 101 -3.13 -11.93 4.21
CA GLU A 101 -3.96 -10.71 4.11
C GLU A 101 -5.16 -10.92 3.17
N ILE A 102 -4.98 -11.72 2.12
CA ILE A 102 -5.99 -12.00 1.10
C ILE A 102 -6.98 -13.10 1.53
N ARG A 103 -6.51 -14.13 2.26
CA ARG A 103 -7.26 -15.35 2.59
C ARG A 103 -7.33 -15.70 4.08
N GLY A 104 -6.69 -14.92 4.94
CA GLY A 104 -6.74 -15.13 6.39
C GLY A 104 -8.13 -14.87 6.97
N LEU A 105 -8.28 -15.22 8.25
CA LEU A 105 -9.54 -15.10 9.00
C LEU A 105 -10.07 -13.66 9.00
N VAL A 106 -9.17 -12.69 9.10
CA VAL A 106 -9.48 -11.27 8.94
C VAL A 106 -8.94 -10.83 7.58
N ARG A 107 -9.83 -10.81 6.59
CA ARG A 107 -9.46 -10.36 5.24
C ARG A 107 -9.20 -8.86 5.26
N VAL A 108 -8.07 -8.45 4.68
CA VAL A 108 -7.74 -7.04 4.50
C VAL A 108 -8.47 -6.51 3.25
N PRO A 109 -9.49 -5.65 3.40
CA PRO A 109 -10.43 -5.35 2.31
C PRO A 109 -9.81 -4.58 1.13
N TYR A 110 -8.67 -3.91 1.34
CA TYR A 110 -8.01 -3.13 0.29
C TYR A 110 -7.02 -3.93 -0.57
N VAL A 111 -6.74 -5.20 -0.23
CA VAL A 111 -5.88 -6.07 -1.03
C VAL A 111 -6.73 -6.87 -2.02
N TYR A 112 -6.91 -6.29 -3.21
CA TYR A 112 -7.70 -6.88 -4.30
C TYR A 112 -6.95 -6.82 -5.64
N TYR A 113 -7.49 -7.47 -6.67
CA TYR A 113 -6.82 -7.63 -7.97
C TYR A 113 -6.18 -6.35 -8.54
N TYR A 114 -6.92 -5.24 -8.63
CA TYR A 114 -6.35 -3.98 -9.14
C TYR A 114 -5.29 -3.38 -8.24
N PHE A 115 -5.40 -3.55 -6.92
CA PHE A 115 -4.36 -3.12 -6.00
C PHE A 115 -3.06 -3.89 -6.26
N LEU A 116 -3.14 -5.22 -6.37
CA LEU A 116 -1.97 -6.05 -6.66
C LEU A 116 -1.30 -5.70 -7.98
N LEU A 117 -2.09 -5.32 -8.99
CA LEU A 117 -1.57 -4.95 -10.32
C LEU A 117 -0.79 -3.63 -10.31
N ASN A 118 -1.21 -2.67 -9.48
CA ASN A 118 -0.74 -1.28 -9.57
C ASN A 118 0.09 -0.82 -8.38
N SER A 119 0.06 -1.55 -7.25
CA SER A 119 0.78 -1.14 -6.04
C SER A 119 2.29 -1.21 -6.26
N PRO A 120 3.02 -0.09 -6.15
CA PRO A 120 4.45 -0.04 -6.42
C PRO A 120 5.29 -0.86 -5.43
N PHE A 121 4.74 -1.14 -4.24
CA PHE A 121 5.43 -1.91 -3.20
C PHE A 121 5.81 -3.32 -3.67
N TYR A 122 5.05 -3.91 -4.59
CA TYR A 122 5.31 -5.26 -5.10
C TYR A 122 6.10 -5.26 -6.42
N ASP A 123 6.75 -4.16 -6.80
CA ASP A 123 7.47 -4.07 -8.08
C ASP A 123 8.63 -5.10 -8.15
N ASN A 124 9.25 -5.43 -7.02
CA ASN A 124 10.29 -6.48 -6.94
C ASN A 124 9.75 -7.93 -6.97
N LEU A 125 8.42 -8.11 -6.85
CA LEU A 125 7.74 -9.41 -6.93
C LEU A 125 7.16 -9.70 -8.32
N ARG A 126 7.15 -8.73 -9.24
CA ARG A 126 6.47 -8.85 -10.55
C ARG A 126 6.95 -10.03 -11.39
N SER A 127 8.23 -10.36 -11.29
CA SER A 127 8.82 -11.50 -12.01
C SER A 127 8.61 -12.84 -11.30
N ASP A 128 8.31 -12.84 -9.99
CA ASP A 128 8.14 -14.05 -9.18
C ASP A 128 6.91 -14.84 -9.62
N SER A 129 7.11 -16.13 -9.90
CA SER A 129 6.05 -17.03 -10.35
C SER A 129 4.93 -17.21 -9.31
N ARG A 130 5.25 -17.13 -8.02
CA ARG A 130 4.30 -17.25 -6.90
C ARG A 130 3.41 -16.02 -6.85
N PHE A 131 3.98 -14.82 -7.00
CA PHE A 131 3.21 -13.58 -7.08
C PHE A 131 2.26 -13.60 -8.29
N LYS A 132 2.76 -14.00 -9.47
CA LYS A 132 1.91 -14.15 -10.67
C LYS A 132 0.74 -15.10 -10.46
N LYS A 133 0.93 -16.19 -9.72
CA LYS A 133 -0.16 -17.12 -9.35
C LYS A 133 -1.20 -16.44 -8.46
N ILE A 134 -0.80 -15.66 -7.46
CA ILE A 134 -1.70 -14.88 -6.60
C ILE A 134 -2.51 -13.89 -7.45
N VAL A 135 -1.85 -13.11 -8.32
CA VAL A 135 -2.53 -12.13 -9.20
C VAL A 135 -3.54 -12.82 -10.12
N LYS A 136 -3.17 -13.95 -10.75
CA LYS A 136 -4.07 -14.72 -11.63
C LYS A 136 -5.30 -15.22 -10.87
N ARG A 137 -5.11 -15.68 -9.62
CA ARG A 137 -6.19 -16.14 -8.75
C ARG A 137 -7.15 -15.00 -8.39
N GLU A 138 -6.62 -13.85 -7.96
CA GLU A 138 -7.47 -12.69 -7.61
C GLU A 138 -8.17 -12.10 -8.84
N LYS A 139 -7.55 -12.16 -10.03
CA LYS A 139 -8.19 -11.78 -11.29
C LYS A 139 -9.43 -12.62 -11.57
N LYS A 140 -9.32 -13.95 -11.43
CA LYS A 140 -10.45 -14.87 -11.66
C LYS A 140 -11.62 -14.55 -10.72
N LEU A 141 -11.34 -14.33 -9.43
CA LEU A 141 -12.36 -13.95 -8.45
C LEU A 141 -13.01 -12.60 -8.81
N TYR A 142 -12.21 -11.62 -9.26
CA TYR A 142 -12.73 -10.34 -9.73
C TYR A 142 -13.68 -10.51 -10.93
N GLU A 143 -13.29 -11.29 -11.93
CA GLU A 143 -14.10 -11.57 -13.12
C GLU A 143 -15.40 -12.31 -12.78
N GLU A 144 -15.35 -13.28 -11.86
CA GLU A 144 -16.54 -13.99 -11.35
C GLU A 144 -17.50 -13.03 -10.63
N ASN A 145 -16.98 -12.16 -9.77
CA ASN A 145 -17.78 -11.14 -9.09
C ASN A 145 -18.36 -10.11 -10.07
N LEU A 146 -17.59 -9.68 -11.07
CA LEU A 146 -18.07 -8.76 -12.09
C LEU A 146 -19.22 -9.38 -12.89
N LYS A 147 -19.12 -10.66 -13.27
CA LYS A 147 -20.21 -11.37 -13.94
C LYS A 147 -21.47 -11.48 -13.07
N LYS A 148 -21.30 -11.70 -11.76
CA LYS A 148 -22.41 -11.92 -10.84
C LYS A 148 -23.09 -10.63 -10.39
N TYR A 149 -22.32 -9.56 -10.23
CA TYR A 149 -22.75 -8.34 -9.55
C TYR A 149 -22.58 -7.06 -10.39
N GLY A 150 -21.98 -7.15 -11.58
CA GLY A 150 -21.65 -5.97 -12.40
C GLY A 150 -22.85 -5.18 -12.91
N ASP A 151 -24.01 -5.84 -13.02
CA ASP A 151 -25.25 -5.21 -13.49
C ASP A 151 -26.22 -4.83 -12.36
N LEU A 152 -25.81 -4.98 -11.09
CA LEU A 152 -26.61 -4.52 -9.96
C LEU A 152 -26.63 -2.99 -9.91
N LYS A 153 -27.83 -2.42 -10.07
CA LYS A 153 -28.12 -1.00 -9.90
C LYS A 153 -28.61 -0.70 -8.48
#